data_AF-A0A2G6QPP9-F1
#
_entry.id   AF-A0A2G6QPP9-F1
#
_cell.length_a   1.000
_cell.length_b   1.000
_cell.length_c   1.000
_cell.angle_alpha   90.00
_cell.angle_beta   90.00
_cell.angle_gamma   90.00
#
_symmetry.space_group_name_H-M   'P 1'
#
loop_
_entity.id
_entity.type
_entity.pdbx_description
1 polymer ?
#
loop_
_entity_poly.entity_id
_entity_poly.type
_entity_poly.pdbx_seq_one_letter_code
_entity_poly.pdbx_strand_id
1 'polypeptide(L)' 'MSEEKTTYNFTDSEIKDIALFLRINAEKIPKSMEAFVKFTEDYVYSTMTIAQVENFFCNSQ' A
#
# COMPACT_ATOMS: atom_id res chain seq x y z
N MET A 1 -16.17 30.16 -12.34
CA MET A 1 -14.91 29.60 -11.82
C MET A 1 -14.98 28.11 -12.05
N SER A 2 -14.16 27.59 -12.96
CA SER A 2 -14.05 26.15 -13.21
C SER A 2 -13.34 25.55 -12.01
N GLU A 3 -14.01 24.68 -11.24
CA GLU A 3 -13.34 23.89 -10.22
C GLU A 3 -12.42 22.89 -10.94
N GLU A 4 -11.17 23.28 -11.17
CA GLU A 4 -10.12 22.32 -11.52
C GLU A 4 -9.98 21.39 -10.32
N LYS A 5 -10.58 20.19 -10.42
CA LYS A 5 -10.33 19.11 -9.48
C LYS A 5 -8.85 18.76 -9.56
N THR A 6 -8.08 19.18 -8.57
CA THR A 6 -6.72 18.70 -8.39
C THR A 6 -6.79 17.20 -8.12
N THR A 7 -6.48 16.40 -9.14
CA THR A 7 -6.39 14.96 -9.01
C THR A 7 -5.11 14.63 -8.25
N TYR A 8 -5.26 14.19 -7.01
CA TYR A 8 -4.15 13.62 -6.24
C TYR A 8 -3.93 12.17 -6.67
N ASN A 9 -2.67 11.85 -6.95
CA ASN A 9 -2.22 10.49 -7.20
C ASN A 9 -1.21 10.12 -6.12
N PHE A 10 -1.38 8.95 -5.52
CA PHE A 10 -0.40 8.43 -4.57
C PHE A 10 0.94 8.20 -5.26
N THR A 11 2.00 8.59 -4.58
CA THR A 11 3.37 8.24 -4.94
C THR A 11 3.68 6.78 -4.60
N ASP A 12 4.72 6.23 -5.23
CA ASP A 12 5.21 4.88 -4.96
C ASP A 12 5.54 4.66 -3.47
N SER A 13 6.17 5.63 -2.82
CA SER A 13 6.47 5.58 -1.39
C SER A 13 5.21 5.57 -0.53
N GLU A 14 4.21 6.39 -0.85
CA GLU A 14 2.96 6.43 -0.08
C GLU A 14 2.19 5.11 -0.19
N ILE A 15 2.13 4.49 -1.38
CA ILE A 15 1.48 3.18 -1.54
C ILE A 15 2.20 2.12 -0.72
N LYS A 16 3.54 2.14 -0.69
CA LYS A 16 4.35 1.23 0.13
C LYS A 16 4.09 1.45 1.62
N ASP A 17 4.12 2.68 2.10
CA ASP A 17 3.84 3.00 3.51
C ASP A 17 2.44 2.54 3.93
N ILE A 18 1.46 2.71 3.04
CA ILE A 18 0.09 2.20 3.25
C ILE A 18 0.09 0.67 3.29
N ALA A 19 0.75 -0.01 2.36
CA ALA A 19 0.82 -1.47 2.34
C ALA A 19 1.42 -2.01 3.65
N LEU A 20 2.48 -1.38 4.14
CA LEU A 20 3.12 -1.74 5.41
C LEU A 20 2.17 -1.51 6.60
N PHE A 21 1.53 -0.34 6.66
CA PHE A 21 0.57 -0.02 7.72
C PHE A 21 -0.59 -1.02 7.76
N LEU A 22 -1.16 -1.36 6.61
CA LEU A 22 -2.27 -2.30 6.49
C LEU A 22 -1.85 -3.70 6.92
N ARG A 23 -0.63 -4.13 6.58
CA ARG A 23 -0.11 -5.45 6.98
C ARG A 23 0.13 -5.56 8.48
N ILE A 24 0.72 -4.54 9.10
CA ILE A 24 0.95 -4.47 10.56
C ILE A 24 -0.37 -4.50 11.33
N ASN A 25 -1.43 -3.90 10.76
CA ASN A 25 -2.74 -3.77 11.41
C ASN A 25 -3.80 -4.72 10.84
N ALA A 26 -3.40 -5.79 10.15
CA ALA A 26 -4.32 -6.63 9.36
C ALA A 26 -5.56 -7.10 10.13
N GLU A 27 -5.40 -7.43 11.42
CA GLU A 27 -6.50 -7.87 12.30
C GLU A 27 -7.55 -6.79 12.59
N LYS A 28 -7.19 -5.52 12.44
CA LYS A 28 -8.03 -4.35 12.72
C LYS A 28 -8.67 -3.76 11.47
N ILE A 29 -8.31 -4.24 10.29
CA ILE A 29 -8.82 -3.70 9.02
C ILE A 29 -10.23 -4.25 8.74
N PRO A 30 -11.23 -3.39 8.48
CA PRO A 30 -12.56 -3.83 8.11
C PRO A 30 -12.55 -4.66 6.81
N LYS A 31 -13.37 -5.71 6.74
CA LYS A 31 -13.51 -6.53 5.51
C LYS A 31 -13.89 -5.71 4.27
N SER A 32 -14.62 -4.61 4.44
CA SER A 32 -14.96 -3.70 3.34
C SER A 32 -13.73 -3.08 2.66
N MET A 33 -12.55 -3.10 3.31
CA MET A 33 -11.29 -2.59 2.77
C MET A 33 -10.40 -3.68 2.17
N GLU A 34 -10.84 -4.94 2.12
CA GLU A 34 -10.03 -6.07 1.62
C GLU A 34 -9.51 -5.83 0.19
N ALA A 35 -10.34 -5.27 -0.69
CA ALA A 35 -9.94 -4.94 -2.06
C ALA A 35 -8.81 -3.88 -2.08
N PHE A 36 -8.83 -2.93 -1.16
CA PHE A 36 -7.79 -1.89 -1.05
C PHE A 36 -6.49 -2.47 -0.48
N VAL A 37 -6.59 -3.31 0.56
CA VAL A 37 -5.43 -4.05 1.10
C VAL A 37 -4.76 -4.86 -0.01
N LYS A 38 -5.55 -5.65 -0.74
CA LYS A 38 -5.06 -6.45 -1.86
C LYS A 38 -4.39 -5.59 -2.93
N PHE A 39 -5.00 -4.46 -3.30
CA PHE A 39 -4.41 -3.53 -4.26
C PHE A 39 -3.02 -3.07 -3.84
N THR A 40 -2.85 -2.65 -2.59
CA THR A 40 -1.56 -2.15 -2.10
C THR A 40 -0.50 -3.25 -2.02
N GLU A 41 -0.88 -4.48 -1.64
CA GLU A 41 0.04 -5.62 -1.65
C GLU A 41 0.46 -6.02 -3.07
N ASP A 42 -0.49 -6.14 -4.00
CA ASP A 42 -0.20 -6.46 -5.40
C ASP A 42 0.73 -5.41 -6.03
N TYR A 43 0.54 -4.13 -5.67
CA TYR A 43 1.44 -3.05 -6.09
C TYR A 43 2.87 -3.29 -5.60
N VAL A 44 3.07 -3.60 -4.31
CA VAL A 44 4.40 -3.88 -3.76
C VAL A 44 5.05 -5.07 -4.46
N TYR A 45 4.32 -6.17 -4.63
CA TYR A 45 4.85 -7.37 -5.30
C TYR A 45 5.17 -7.15 -6.80
N SER A 46 4.45 -6.25 -7.46
CA SER A 46 4.71 -5.94 -8.88
C SER A 46 5.87 -4.96 -9.09
N THR A 47 6.22 -4.17 -8.08
CA THR A 47 7.25 -3.11 -8.16
C THR A 47 8.57 -3.48 -7.50
N MET A 48 8.61 -4.56 -6.71
CA MET A 48 9.79 -5.01 -5.99
C MET A 48 10.19 -6.45 -6.35
N THR A 49 11.49 -6.74 -6.30
CA THR A 49 11.99 -8.12 -6.35
C THR A 49 11.67 -8.87 -5.07
N ILE A 50 11.69 -10.21 -5.11
CA ILE A 50 11.46 -11.07 -3.94
C ILE A 50 12.33 -10.64 -2.75
N ALA A 51 13.63 -10.44 -2.97
CA ALA A 51 14.56 -10.02 -1.91
C ALA A 51 14.22 -8.64 -1.31
N GLN A 52 13.72 -7.70 -2.13
CA GLN A 52 13.28 -6.40 -1.64
C GLN A 52 11.98 -6.50 -0.83
N VAL A 53 11.03 -7.33 -1.28
CA VAL A 53 9.77 -7.59 -0.56
C VAL A 53 10.03 -8.26 0.78
N GLU A 54 10.93 -9.25 0.83
CA GLU A 54 11.33 -9.89 2.08
C GLU A 54 11.93 -8.88 3.05
N ASN A 55 12.85 -8.03 2.60
CA ASN A 55 13.39 -6.97 3.44
C ASN A 55 12.31 -5.97 3.87
N PHE A 56 11.39 -5.62 2.97
CA PHE A 56 10.33 -4.64 3.20
C PHE A 56 9.34 -5.10 4.28
N PHE A 57 8.86 -6.35 4.22
CA PHE A 57 7.88 -6.84 5.19
C PHE A 57 8.49 -7.49 6.43
N CYS A 58 9.70 -8.05 6.36
CA CYS A 58 10.30 -8.77 7.48
C CYS A 58 11.21 -7.90 8.37
N ASN A 59 11.82 -6.83 7.85
CA ASN A 59 12.74 -5.97 8.61
C ASN A 59 12.12 -4.64 9.05
N SER A 60 10.84 -4.41 8.76
CA SER A 60 10.11 -3.19 9.17
C SER A 60 9.40 -3.34 10.52
N GLN A 61 9.79 -4.35 11.33
CA GLN A 61 9.30 -4.59 12.69
C GLN A 61 10.32 -4.12 13.75
#